data_AF-A0A3S3I5F4-F1
#
_entry.id   AF-A0A3S3I5F4-F1
#
_cell.length_a   1.000
_cell.length_b   1.000
_cell.length_c   1.000
_cell.angle_alpha   90.00
_cell.angle_beta   90.00
_cell.angle_gamma   90.00
#
_symmetry.space_group_name_H-M   'P 1'
#
loop_
_entity.id
_entity.type
_entity.pdbx_description
1 polymer ?
#
loop_
_entity_poly.entity_id
_entity_poly.type
_entity_poly.pdbx_seq_one_letter_code
_entity_poly.pdbx_strand_id
1 'polypeptide(L)' 'EIDAPEIERMVETVAALEPTFGGINLEDIKAPECFEVEEQLKARMGIPVFHDDQHGTAAATMIAVLNGL' A
#
# COMPACT_ATOMS: atom_id res chain seq x y z
N GLU A 1 -4.64 -10.76 -5.77
CA GLU A 1 -3.78 -10.30 -6.87
C GLU A 1 -4.65 -9.66 -7.96
N ILE A 2 -4.18 -8.57 -8.57
CA ILE A 2 -4.93 -7.80 -9.58
C ILE A 2 -4.07 -7.76 -10.85
N ASP A 3 -4.64 -8.19 -11.97
CA ASP A 3 -3.98 -8.12 -13.30
C ASP A 3 -4.21 -6.74 -13.94
N ALA A 4 -3.49 -5.75 -13.42
CA ALA A 4 -3.52 -4.37 -13.87
C ALA A 4 -2.09 -3.79 -13.81
N PRO A 5 -1.29 -3.95 -14.88
CA PRO A 5 0.13 -3.58 -14.85
C PRO A 5 0.37 -2.06 -14.90
N GLU A 6 -0.60 -1.27 -15.36
CA GLU A 6 -0.55 0.19 -15.35
C GLU A 6 -1.03 0.76 -14.00
N ILE A 7 -0.33 1.79 -13.51
CA ILE A 7 -0.60 2.44 -12.21
C ILE A 7 -2.07 2.87 -12.12
N GLU A 8 -2.55 3.59 -13.12
CA GLU A 8 -3.91 4.17 -13.13
C GLU A 8 -4.96 3.07 -13.06
N ARG A 9 -4.77 2.00 -13.83
CA ARG A 9 -5.70 0.87 -13.87
C ARG A 9 -5.70 0.10 -12.54
N MET A 10 -4.53 -0.05 -11.91
CA MET A 10 -4.42 -0.65 -10.59
C MET A 10 -5.16 0.17 -9.54
N VAL A 11 -4.91 1.49 -9.49
CA VAL A 11 -5.54 2.42 -8.55
C VAL A 11 -7.07 2.42 -8.73
N GLU A 12 -7.56 2.49 -9.97
CA GLU A 12 -9.00 2.41 -10.25
C GLU A 12 -9.60 1.10 -9.79
N THR A 13 -8.93 -0.02 -10.07
CA THR A 13 -9.43 -1.36 -9.70
C THR A 13 -9.48 -1.53 -8.19
N VAL A 14 -8.44 -1.12 -7.45
CA VAL A 14 -8.41 -1.21 -5.99
C VAL A 14 -9.45 -0.27 -5.37
N ALA A 15 -9.55 0.98 -5.84
CA ALA A 15 -10.50 1.95 -5.29
C ALA A 15 -11.96 1.51 -5.48
N ALA A 16 -12.28 0.79 -6.57
CA ALA A 16 -13.61 0.23 -6.77
C ALA A 16 -14.01 -0.81 -5.71
N LEU A 17 -13.04 -1.41 -5.02
CA LEU A 17 -13.27 -2.40 -3.96
C LEU A 17 -13.54 -1.76 -2.59
N GLU A 18 -13.41 -0.44 -2.45
CA GLU A 18 -13.59 0.29 -1.18
C GLU A 18 -14.85 -0.10 -0.40
N PRO A 19 -16.06 -0.21 -1.01
CA PRO A 19 -17.28 -0.53 -0.26
C PRO A 19 -17.29 -1.93 0.36
N THR A 20 -16.37 -2.81 -0.06
CA THR A 20 -16.31 -4.21 0.38
C THR A 20 -15.37 -4.39 1.57
N PHE A 21 -14.35 -3.53 1.72
CA PHE A 21 -13.27 -3.71 2.68
C PHE A 21 -13.20 -2.59 3.71
N GLY A 22 -12.72 -2.90 4.92
CA GLY A 22 -12.48 -1.92 5.98
C GLY A 22 -11.09 -1.26 5.93
N GLY A 23 -10.22 -1.73 5.03
CA GLY A 23 -8.88 -1.21 4.78
C GLY A 23 -8.19 -2.00 3.67
N ILE A 24 -7.14 -1.43 3.08
CA ILE A 24 -6.34 -2.02 2.02
C ILE A 24 -4.90 -2.20 2.51
N ASN A 25 -4.38 -3.42 2.37
CA ASN A 25 -2.96 -3.73 2.51
C ASN A 25 -2.37 -3.91 1.10
N LEU A 26 -1.50 -3.01 0.67
CA LEU A 26 -0.72 -3.12 -0.55
C LEU A 26 0.53 -3.95 -0.27
N GLU A 27 0.87 -4.82 -1.20
CA GLU A 27 1.96 -5.78 -1.07
C GLU A 27 2.50 -6.14 -2.46
N ASP A 28 3.81 -6.40 -2.55
CA ASP A 28 4.51 -6.87 -3.75
C ASP A 28 4.34 -5.97 -4.99
N ILE A 29 4.16 -4.65 -4.79
CA ILE A 29 4.14 -3.68 -5.89
C ILE A 29 5.56 -3.19 -6.13
N LYS A 30 6.03 -3.29 -7.38
CA LYS A 30 7.38 -2.84 -7.76
C LYS A 30 7.61 -1.35 -7.47
N ALA A 31 8.84 -1.02 -7.10
CA ALA A 31 9.31 0.35 -7.02
C ALA A 31 9.87 0.82 -8.38
N PRO A 32 9.72 2.12 -8.73
CA PRO A 32 9.17 3.20 -7.92
C PRO A 32 7.64 3.34 -7.95
N GLU A 33 6.93 2.52 -8.72
CA GLU A 33 5.48 2.68 -8.95
C GLU A 33 4.63 2.52 -7.69
N CYS A 34 5.08 1.70 -6.73
CA CYS A 34 4.39 1.49 -5.46
C CYS A 34 4.16 2.78 -4.65
N PHE A 35 5.04 3.78 -4.77
CA PHE A 35 4.89 5.07 -4.09
C PHE A 35 3.69 5.85 -4.64
N GLU A 36 3.59 5.92 -5.97
CA GLU A 36 2.49 6.62 -6.63
C GLU A 36 1.15 5.91 -6.42
N VAL A 37 1.13 4.57 -6.49
CA VAL A 37 -0.07 3.78 -6.19
C VAL A 37 -0.57 4.04 -4.76
N GLU A 38 0.33 3.99 -3.76
CA GLU A 38 -0.04 4.24 -2.36
C GLU A 38 -0.56 5.68 -2.17
N GLU A 39 0.13 6.68 -2.71
CA GLU A 39 -0.25 8.09 -2.59
C GLU A 39 -1.64 8.35 -3.18
N GLN A 40 -1.89 7.87 -4.41
CA GLN A 40 -3.18 8.06 -5.08
C GLN A 40 -4.32 7.35 -4.34
N LEU A 41 -4.11 6.12 -3.85
CA LEU A 41 -5.13 5.39 -3.11
C LEU A 41 -5.45 6.06 -1.77
N LYS A 42 -4.44 6.54 -1.03
CA LYS A 42 -4.65 7.28 0.23
C LYS A 42 -5.39 8.60 0.03
N ALA A 43 -5.15 9.28 -1.10
CA ALA A 43 -5.85 10.52 -1.42
C ALA A 43 -7.32 10.28 -1.83
N ARG A 44 -7.61 9.13 -2.47
CA ARG A 44 -8.92 8.82 -3.05
C ARG A 44 -9.86 8.10 -2.10
N MET A 45 -9.34 7.21 -1.25
CA MET A 45 -10.15 6.28 -0.45
C MET A 45 -10.46 6.84 0.93
N GLY A 46 -11.67 6.55 1.44
CA GLY A 46 -12.10 6.89 2.81
C GLY A 46 -11.68 5.86 3.86
N ILE A 47 -11.08 4.74 3.46
CA ILE A 47 -10.59 3.67 4.34
C ILE A 47 -9.06 3.68 4.42
N PRO A 48 -8.45 3.13 5.48
CA PRO A 48 -7.00 3.05 5.61
C PRO A 48 -6.35 2.28 4.46
N VAL A 49 -5.27 2.83 3.91
CA VAL A 49 -4.39 2.17 2.94
C VAL A 49 -2.99 2.13 3.53
N PHE A 50 -2.40 0.94 3.59
CA PHE A 50 -1.07 0.67 4.12
C PHE A 50 -0.28 -0.18 3.13
N HIS A 51 1.02 0.06 3.01
CA HIS A 51 1.90 -0.74 2.16
C HIS A 51 2.90 -1.52 3.03
N ASP A 52 2.79 -2.85 3.04
CA ASP A 52 3.53 -3.68 4.00
C ASP A 52 5.03 -3.68 3.75
N ASP A 53 5.47 -3.89 2.50
CA ASP A 53 6.91 -3.95 2.19
C ASP A 53 7.64 -2.63 2.51
N GLN A 54 6.91 -1.51 2.55
CA GLN A 54 7.43 -0.20 2.87
C GLN A 54 7.36 0.05 4.38
N HIS A 55 6.16 0.23 4.91
CA HIS A 55 5.94 0.70 6.27
C HIS A 55 6.05 -0.44 7.30
N GLY A 56 5.62 -1.65 6.94
CA GLY A 56 5.75 -2.85 7.78
C GLY A 56 7.22 -3.19 8.02
N THR A 57 8.01 -3.27 6.94
CA THR A 57 9.47 -3.46 7.02
C THR A 57 10.14 -2.34 7.82
N ALA A 58 9.77 -1.07 7.58
CA ALA A 58 10.34 0.06 8.31
C ALA A 58 10.06 -0.01 9.82
N ALA A 59 8.81 -0.31 10.21
CA ALA A 59 8.44 -0.44 11.61
C ALA A 59 9.20 -1.59 12.31
N ALA A 60 9.25 -2.77 11.68
CA ALA A 60 9.99 -3.91 12.21
C ALA A 60 11.48 -3.61 12.37
N THR A 61 12.09 -2.96 11.37
CA THR A 61 13.50 -2.54 11.39
C THR A 61 13.76 -1.54 12.52
N MET A 62 12.88 -0.55 12.70
CA MET A 62 13.02 0.45 13.76
C MET A 62 12.96 -0.19 15.16
N ILE A 63 12.02 -1.11 15.38
CA ILE A 63 11.92 -1.85 16.65
C ILE A 63 13.18 -2.68 16.91
N ALA A 64 13.71 -3.35 15.88
CA ALA A 64 14.93 -4.13 15.99
C ALA A 64 16.14 -3.26 16.38
N VAL A 65 16.28 -2.07 15.77
CA VAL A 65 17.33 -1.11 16.13
C VAL A 65 17.16 -0.63 17.57
N LEU A 66 15.96 -0.21 17.97
CA LEU A 66 15.70 0.30 19.32
C LEU A 66 16.00 -0.72 20.43
N ASN A 67 15.67 -1.99 20.21
CA ASN A 67 15.96 -3.05 21.17
C ASN A 67 17.43 -3.47 21.21
N GLY A 68 18.20 -3.10 20.19
CA GLY A 68 19.63 -3.42 20.07
C GLY A 68 20.59 -2.34 20.59
N LEU A 69 20.08 -1.17 20.97
CA LEU A 69 20.82 -0.07 21.60
C LEU A 69 20.86 -0.22 23.12
#